data_AF-A0A954WEV2-F1
#
_entry.id   AF-A0A954WEV2-F1
#
_cell.length_a   1.000
_cell.length_b   1.000
_cell.length_c   1.000
_cell.angle_alpha   90.00
_cell.angle_beta   90.00
_cell.angle_gamma   90.00
#
_symmetry.space_group_name_H-M   'P 1'
#
loop_
_entity.id
_entity.type
_entity.pdbx_description
1 polymer ?
#
loop_
_entity_poly.entity_id
_entity_poly.type
_entity_poly.pdbx_seq_one_letter_code
_entity_poly.pdbx_strand_id
1 'polypeptide(L)'
;AELAKIAMEQGDFERGKTLFYKSAAACFACHDPPSGAIRLGPDLTKIQSVLKPEELVESVLRPSQRIDKDFAQVNVLTVDGKQFTGIRVSENDKELVLRNLAQPDPITIPKKDIDEVLESRTSLMPANLARQLKNRGEFNDLLKFVMETRKR
;
A
#
# COMPACT_ATOMS: atom_id res chain seq x y z
N ALA A 1 12.51 -12.61 10.28
CA ALA A 1 13.46 -13.45 9.52
C ALA A 1 12.86 -14.84 9.25
N GLU A 2 12.50 -15.62 10.28
CA GLU A 2 12.02 -17.00 10.12
C GLU A 2 10.80 -17.15 9.20
N LEU A 3 9.76 -16.34 9.39
CA LEU A 3 8.55 -16.38 8.54
C LEU A 3 8.84 -16.13 7.05
N ALA A 4 9.76 -15.20 6.75
CA ALA A 4 10.13 -14.91 5.38
C ALA A 4 10.89 -16.08 4.74
N LYS A 5 11.80 -16.72 5.50
CA LYS A 5 12.51 -17.92 5.07
C LYS A 5 11.54 -19.08 4.80
N ILE A 6 10.63 -19.36 5.73
CA ILE A 6 9.61 -20.41 5.59
C ILE A 6 8.75 -20.15 4.36
N ALA A 7 8.28 -18.92 4.15
CA ALA A 7 7.48 -18.58 2.98
C ALA A 7 8.25 -18.81 1.67
N MET A 8 9.53 -18.44 1.60
CA MET A 8 10.36 -18.70 0.41
C MET A 8 10.55 -20.20 0.14
N GLU A 9 10.82 -20.99 1.17
CA GLU A 9 11.10 -22.43 1.06
C GLU A 9 9.85 -23.26 0.79
N GLN A 10 8.74 -22.95 1.48
CA GLN A 10 7.54 -23.79 1.52
C GLN A 10 6.35 -23.22 0.76
N GLY A 11 6.36 -21.93 0.42
CA GLY A 11 5.30 -21.31 -0.36
C GLY A 11 5.31 -21.77 -1.81
N ASP A 12 4.16 -21.60 -2.46
CA ASP A 12 3.94 -21.80 -3.88
C ASP A 12 3.60 -20.48 -4.57
N PHE A 13 4.35 -20.17 -5.62
CA PHE A 13 4.26 -18.90 -6.33
C PHE A 13 2.91 -18.74 -7.06
N GLU A 14 2.41 -19.78 -7.73
CA GLU A 14 1.18 -19.69 -8.54
C GLU A 14 -0.08 -19.66 -7.65
N ARG A 15 -0.06 -20.39 -6.53
CA ARG A 15 -1.10 -20.25 -5.50
C ARG A 15 -1.05 -18.87 -4.86
N GLY A 16 0.14 -18.35 -4.56
CA GLY A 16 0.33 -17.01 -4.02
C GLY A 16 -0.19 -15.91 -4.95
N LYS A 17 0.10 -16.02 -6.25
CA LYS A 17 -0.47 -15.16 -7.28
C LYS A 17 -2.00 -15.22 -7.27
N THR A 18 -2.56 -16.42 -7.23
CA THR A 18 -4.02 -16.60 -7.17
C THR A 18 -4.62 -15.92 -5.93
N LEU A 19 -4.00 -16.06 -4.76
CA LEU A 19 -4.44 -15.39 -3.54
C LEU A 19 -4.36 -13.86 -3.64
N PHE A 20 -3.28 -13.34 -4.22
CA PHE A 20 -3.09 -11.90 -4.41
C PHE A 20 -4.20 -11.24 -5.23
N TYR A 21 -4.66 -11.90 -6.30
CA TYR A 21 -5.69 -11.37 -7.20
C TYR A 21 -7.12 -11.80 -6.87
N LYS A 22 -7.33 -12.95 -6.22
CA LYS A 22 -8.67 -13.56 -6.07
C LYS A 22 -9.13 -13.79 -4.64
N SER A 23 -8.27 -13.62 -3.63
CA SER A 23 -8.71 -13.76 -2.24
C SER A 23 -9.48 -12.53 -1.76
N ALA A 24 -10.18 -12.68 -0.63
CA ALA A 24 -10.84 -11.58 0.06
C ALA A 24 -9.87 -10.51 0.59
N ALA A 25 -8.56 -10.79 0.64
CA ALA A 25 -7.56 -9.79 0.98
C ALA A 25 -7.39 -8.72 -0.13
N ALA A 26 -7.79 -9.04 -1.37
CA ALA A 26 -7.82 -8.11 -2.51
C ALA A 26 -6.54 -7.28 -2.71
N CYS A 27 -5.37 -7.87 -2.46
CA CYS A 27 -4.07 -7.18 -2.50
C CYS A 27 -3.83 -6.44 -3.82
N PHE A 28 -4.29 -7.03 -4.94
CA PHE A 28 -4.20 -6.42 -6.27
C PHE A 28 -4.90 -5.06 -6.37
N ALA A 29 -5.99 -4.82 -5.64
CA ALA A 29 -6.78 -3.60 -5.75
C ALA A 29 -5.95 -2.34 -5.44
N CYS A 30 -4.90 -2.46 -4.62
CA CYS A 30 -4.00 -1.35 -4.30
C CYS A 30 -2.64 -1.48 -4.97
N HIS A 31 -2.12 -2.70 -5.16
CA HIS A 31 -0.74 -2.94 -5.58
C HIS A 31 -0.58 -3.28 -7.07
N ASP A 32 -1.62 -3.79 -7.71
CA ASP A 32 -1.67 -4.04 -9.15
C ASP A 32 -3.11 -3.89 -9.69
N PRO A 33 -3.68 -2.67 -9.58
CA PRO A 33 -5.04 -2.44 -10.03
C PRO A 33 -5.13 -2.48 -11.56
N PRO A 34 -6.32 -2.77 -12.12
CA PRO A 34 -6.54 -2.71 -13.56
C PRO A 34 -6.14 -1.36 -14.18
N SER A 35 -5.83 -1.36 -15.47
CA SER A 35 -5.50 -0.13 -16.20
C SER A 35 -6.59 0.94 -16.01
N GLY A 36 -6.17 2.17 -15.72
CA GLY A 36 -7.07 3.30 -15.47
C GLY A 36 -7.60 3.41 -14.03
N ALA A 37 -7.40 2.40 -13.18
CA ALA A 37 -7.77 2.47 -11.76
C ALA A 37 -6.66 3.13 -10.92
N ILE A 38 -7.06 3.79 -9.84
CA ILE A 38 -6.16 4.49 -8.92
C ILE A 38 -5.33 3.46 -8.14
N ARG A 39 -4.00 3.52 -8.30
CA ARG A 39 -3.06 2.74 -7.50
C ARG A 39 -2.75 3.43 -6.18
N LEU A 40 -3.16 2.85 -5.06
CA LEU A 40 -2.89 3.40 -3.72
C LEU A 40 -1.69 2.78 -3.02
N GLY A 41 -1.27 1.58 -3.41
CA GLY A 41 -0.10 0.91 -2.86
C GLY A 41 1.11 1.07 -3.79
N PRO A 42 2.31 0.78 -3.29
CA PRO A 42 3.49 0.73 -4.14
C PRO A 42 3.39 -0.40 -5.15
N ASP A 43 3.95 -0.16 -6.33
CA ASP A 43 4.07 -1.16 -7.40
C ASP A 43 5.11 -2.22 -6.99
N LEU A 44 4.64 -3.41 -6.62
CA LEU A 44 5.49 -4.46 -6.07
C LEU A 44 6.59 -4.93 -7.02
N THR A 45 6.43 -4.72 -8.34
CA THR A 45 7.46 -5.02 -9.35
C THR A 45 8.60 -3.99 -9.34
N LYS A 46 8.32 -2.77 -8.89
CA LYS A 46 9.27 -1.64 -8.87
C LYS A 46 9.94 -1.41 -7.51
N ILE A 47 9.52 -2.11 -6.45
CA ILE A 47 10.11 -2.00 -5.10
C ILE A 47 11.51 -2.66 -5.01
N GLN A 48 12.19 -2.91 -6.15
CA GLN A 48 13.49 -3.57 -6.16
C GLN A 48 14.48 -2.87 -5.21
N SER A 49 15.01 -3.64 -4.25
CA SER A 49 16.09 -3.32 -3.30
C SER A 49 15.80 -2.58 -1.97
N VAL A 50 14.66 -1.90 -1.76
CA VAL A 50 14.51 -1.08 -0.53
C VAL A 50 14.20 -1.92 0.71
N LEU A 51 13.46 -3.02 0.58
CA LEU A 51 12.96 -3.80 1.73
C LEU A 51 13.61 -5.19 1.84
N LYS A 52 14.01 -5.59 3.05
CA LYS A 52 14.39 -6.97 3.36
C LYS A 52 13.14 -7.88 3.36
N PRO A 53 13.29 -9.19 3.10
CA PRO A 53 12.18 -10.14 3.14
C PRO A 53 11.36 -10.06 4.44
N GLU A 54 12.01 -9.99 5.61
CA GLU A 54 11.32 -9.78 6.89
C GLU A 54 10.50 -8.50 6.96
N GLU A 55 10.95 -7.41 6.34
CA GLU A 55 10.22 -6.15 6.37
C GLU A 55 8.95 -6.22 5.51
N LEU A 56 8.92 -7.04 4.45
CA LEU A 56 7.70 -7.31 3.70
C LEU A 56 6.69 -8.11 4.53
N VAL A 57 7.17 -9.12 5.25
CA VAL A 57 6.32 -9.89 6.19
C VAL A 57 5.74 -8.97 7.24
N GLU A 58 6.56 -8.08 7.82
CA GLU A 58 6.09 -7.11 8.80
C GLU A 58 5.09 -6.13 8.19
N SER A 59 5.32 -5.62 6.97
CA SER A 59 4.34 -4.77 6.28
C SER A 59 2.99 -5.46 6.16
N VAL A 60 2.93 -6.73 5.75
CA VAL A 60 1.66 -7.47 5.61
C VAL A 60 0.98 -7.72 6.97
N LEU A 61 1.74 -8.01 8.02
CA LEU A 61 1.19 -8.31 9.35
C LEU A 61 0.82 -7.05 10.15
N ARG A 62 1.61 -5.98 9.99
CA ARG A 62 1.53 -4.71 10.73
C ARG A 62 1.70 -3.52 9.78
N PRO A 63 0.73 -3.27 8.90
CA PRO A 63 0.83 -2.25 7.84
C PRO A 63 1.11 -0.83 8.34
N SER A 64 0.65 -0.49 9.55
CA SER A 64 0.83 0.84 10.14
C SER A 64 2.15 1.00 10.92
N GLN A 65 2.94 -0.06 11.11
CA GLN A 65 4.19 0.04 11.87
C GLN A 65 5.26 0.83 11.11
N ARG A 66 5.24 0.74 9.78
CA ARG A 66 6.14 1.49 8.91
C ARG A 66 5.42 1.80 7.60
N ILE A 67 5.12 3.07 7.40
CA ILE A 67 4.42 3.58 6.22
C ILE A 67 5.44 4.37 5.41
N ASP A 68 5.56 4.05 4.13
CA ASP A 68 6.35 4.85 3.21
C ASP A 68 5.68 6.21 3.02
N LYS A 69 6.45 7.29 3.08
CA LYS A 69 5.94 8.67 3.03
C LYS A 69 5.16 8.94 1.75
N ASP A 70 5.56 8.32 0.64
CA ASP A 70 4.89 8.47 -0.66
C ASP A 70 3.52 7.79 -0.70
N PHE A 71 3.21 6.94 0.28
CA PHE A 71 1.97 6.19 0.41
C PHE A 71 1.22 6.48 1.71
N ALA A 72 1.73 7.39 2.53
CA ALA A 72 1.06 7.86 3.73
C ALA A 72 -0.18 8.69 3.34
N GLN A 73 -1.31 8.34 3.95
CA GLN A 73 -2.50 9.18 3.84
C GLN A 73 -2.27 10.47 4.64
N VAL A 74 -2.69 11.59 4.07
CA VAL A 74 -2.69 12.90 4.70
C VAL A 74 -4.10 13.44 4.84
N ASN A 75 -4.31 14.22 5.89
CA ASN A 75 -5.47 15.10 6.04
C ASN A 75 -4.98 16.54 5.90
N VAL A 76 -5.59 17.27 4.99
CA VAL A 76 -5.30 18.67 4.70
C VAL A 76 -6.46 19.51 5.18
N LEU A 77 -6.19 20.42 6.11
CA LEU A 77 -7.11 21.46 6.52
C LEU A 77 -6.76 22.72 5.73
N THR A 78 -7.74 23.31 5.08
CA THR A 78 -7.58 24.60 4.40
C THR A 78 -7.95 25.76 5.31
N VAL A 79 -7.45 26.96 4.96
CA VAL A 79 -7.73 28.20 5.69
C VAL A 79 -9.22 28.57 5.74
N ASP A 80 -10.02 28.04 4.80
CA ASP A 80 -11.49 28.19 4.77
C ASP A 80 -12.24 27.06 5.49
N GLY A 81 -11.52 26.18 6.20
CA GLY A 81 -12.08 25.12 7.04
C GLY A 81 -12.47 23.84 6.32
N LYS A 82 -12.12 23.66 5.03
CA LYS A 82 -12.36 22.42 4.30
C LYS A 82 -11.32 21.37 4.66
N GLN A 83 -11.74 20.11 4.61
CA GLN A 83 -10.87 18.97 4.87
C GLN A 83 -10.79 18.08 3.63
N PHE A 84 -9.56 17.77 3.25
CA PHE A 84 -9.26 16.83 2.17
C PHE A 84 -8.40 15.69 2.69
N THR A 85 -8.72 14.47 2.28
CA THR A 85 -7.96 13.28 2.66
C THR A 85 -7.47 12.54 1.43
N GLY A 86 -6.19 12.15 1.39
CA GLY A 86 -5.65 11.37 0.28
C GLY A 86 -4.18 11.03 0.42
N ILE A 87 -3.60 10.39 -0.59
CA ILE A 87 -2.16 10.16 -0.72
C ILE A 87 -1.57 11.30 -1.55
N ARG A 88 -0.38 11.79 -1.17
CA ARG A 88 0.35 12.78 -1.97
C ARG A 88 0.77 12.20 -3.33
N VAL A 89 0.41 12.89 -4.40
CA VAL A 89 0.82 12.56 -5.78
C VAL A 89 2.01 13.43 -6.18
N SER A 90 1.91 14.71 -5.89
CA SER A 90 2.98 15.68 -6.09
C SER A 90 2.80 16.84 -5.11
N GLU A 91 3.91 17.48 -4.77
CA GLU A 91 3.92 18.70 -3.97
C GLU A 91 5.01 19.62 -4.50
N ASN A 92 4.68 20.89 -4.72
CA ASN A 92 5.63 21.94 -5.08
C ASN A 92 5.26 23.24 -4.35
N ASP A 93 6.00 24.32 -4.60
CA ASP A 93 5.80 25.60 -3.91
C ASP A 93 4.42 26.24 -4.16
N LYS A 94 3.70 25.81 -5.19
CA LYS A 94 2.39 26.36 -5.59
C LYS A 94 1.22 25.51 -5.15
N GLU A 95 1.36 24.19 -5.21
CA GLU A 95 0.23 23.28 -4.98
C GLU A 95 0.63 21.93 -4.37
N LEU A 96 -0.33 21.33 -3.68
CA LEU A 96 -0.33 19.95 -3.23
C LEU A 96 -1.40 19.20 -4.01
N VAL A 97 -1.00 18.10 -4.65
CA VAL A 97 -1.92 17.22 -5.38
C VAL A 97 -2.12 15.93 -4.60
N LEU A 98 -3.37 15.60 -4.29
CA LEU A 98 -3.75 14.37 -3.61
C LEU A 98 -4.55 13.45 -4.53
N ARG A 99 -4.55 12.16 -4.21
CA ARG A 99 -5.48 11.17 -4.77
C ARG A 99 -6.13 10.36 -3.66
N ASN A 100 -7.39 9.98 -3.85
CA ASN A 100 -8.09 9.05 -2.96
C ASN A 100 -9.07 8.18 -3.77
N LEU A 101 -9.73 7.20 -3.13
CA LEU A 101 -10.71 6.34 -3.80
C LEU A 101 -12.10 6.98 -3.94
N ALA A 102 -12.35 8.10 -3.24
CA ALA A 102 -13.66 8.72 -3.20
C ALA A 102 -13.98 9.48 -4.50
N GLN A 103 -12.96 9.86 -5.25
CA GLN A 103 -13.12 10.55 -6.53
C GLN A 103 -12.06 10.07 -7.54
N PRO A 104 -12.41 10.03 -8.84
CA PRO A 104 -11.51 9.56 -9.89
C PRO A 104 -10.38 10.54 -10.18
N ASP A 105 -10.65 11.85 -10.06
CA ASP A 105 -9.71 12.92 -10.41
C ASP A 105 -8.82 13.33 -9.22
N PRO A 106 -7.56 13.74 -9.46
CA PRO A 106 -6.72 14.29 -8.40
C PRO A 106 -7.30 15.56 -7.78
N ILE A 107 -7.08 15.72 -6.47
CA ILE A 107 -7.43 16.93 -5.72
C ILE A 107 -6.23 17.86 -5.74
N THR A 108 -6.33 19.00 -6.41
CA THR A 108 -5.29 20.03 -6.38
C THR A 108 -5.66 21.12 -5.38
N ILE A 109 -4.77 21.36 -4.42
CA ILE A 109 -4.95 22.34 -3.36
C ILE A 109 -3.80 23.36 -3.46
N PRO A 110 -4.06 24.65 -3.72
CA PRO A 110 -3.03 25.67 -3.70
C PRO A 110 -2.36 25.75 -2.33
N LYS A 111 -1.02 25.84 -2.27
CA LYS A 111 -0.26 25.88 -1.01
C LYS A 111 -0.67 27.05 -0.10
N LYS A 112 -1.06 28.17 -0.70
CA LYS A 112 -1.56 29.36 0.01
C LYS A 112 -2.89 29.14 0.75
N ASP A 113 -3.66 28.13 0.34
CA ASP A 113 -4.97 27.82 0.90
C ASP A 113 -4.87 26.72 1.97
N ILE A 114 -3.68 26.14 2.18
CA ILE A 114 -3.42 25.09 3.18
C ILE A 114 -3.07 25.74 4.51
N ASP A 115 -3.80 25.34 5.55
CA ASP A 115 -3.52 25.71 6.95
C ASP A 115 -2.65 24.62 7.60
N GLU A 116 -3.08 23.36 7.51
CA GLU A 116 -2.38 22.23 8.14
C GLU A 116 -2.37 20.99 7.24
N VAL A 117 -1.27 20.22 7.30
CA VAL A 117 -1.17 18.88 6.70
C VAL A 117 -0.76 17.89 7.78
N LEU A 118 -1.66 16.96 8.10
CA LEU A 118 -1.45 15.92 9.10
C LEU A 118 -1.27 14.56 8.43
N GLU A 119 -0.12 13.93 8.64
CA GLU A 119 0.12 12.55 8.20
C GLU A 119 -0.57 11.56 9.13
N SER A 120 -1.35 10.65 8.54
CA SER A 120 -1.98 9.55 9.26
C SER A 120 -0.94 8.56 9.76
N ARG A 121 -1.07 8.17 11.03
CA ARG A 121 -0.31 7.06 11.62
C ARG A 121 -0.89 5.69 11.25
N THR A 122 -2.02 5.66 10.55
CA THR A 122 -2.72 4.45 10.12
C THR A 122 -2.53 4.28 8.62
N SER A 123 -2.04 3.11 8.23
CA SER A 123 -1.85 2.76 6.82
C SER A 123 -3.20 2.58 6.10
N LEU A 124 -3.20 2.90 4.81
CA LEU A 124 -4.29 2.55 3.91
C LEU A 124 -4.38 1.05 3.64
N MET A 125 -3.28 0.32 3.82
CA MET A 125 -3.31 -1.14 3.79
C MET A 125 -4.02 -1.64 5.07
N PRO A 126 -5.19 -2.31 4.96
CA PRO A 126 -5.96 -2.66 6.14
C PRO A 126 -5.20 -3.57 7.11
N ALA A 127 -5.35 -3.31 8.40
CA ALA A 127 -4.86 -4.22 9.42
C ALA A 127 -5.57 -5.58 9.30
N ASN A 128 -4.89 -6.65 9.72
CA ASN A 128 -5.44 -8.01 9.72
C ASN A 128 -5.80 -8.61 8.35
N LEU A 129 -5.30 -8.06 7.22
CA LEU A 129 -5.48 -8.68 5.90
C LEU A 129 -5.06 -10.15 5.86
N ALA A 130 -3.96 -10.50 6.56
CA ALA A 130 -3.50 -11.88 6.67
C ALA A 130 -4.53 -12.84 7.29
N ARG A 131 -5.52 -12.34 8.05
CA ARG A 131 -6.62 -13.15 8.60
C ARG A 131 -7.69 -13.53 7.57
N GLN A 132 -7.67 -12.89 6.39
CA GLN A 132 -8.54 -13.25 5.27
C GLN A 132 -8.05 -14.51 4.54
N LEU A 133 -6.83 -14.97 4.85
CA LEU A 133 -6.27 -16.22 4.36
C LEU A 133 -6.73 -17.36 5.26
N LYS A 134 -6.98 -18.53 4.67
CA LYS A 134 -7.59 -19.66 5.37
C LYS A 134 -6.67 -20.32 6.37
N ASN A 135 -5.36 -20.31 6.11
CA ASN A 135 -4.36 -20.98 6.94
C ASN A 135 -2.95 -20.42 6.71
N ARG A 136 -1.98 -20.94 7.47
CA ARG A 136 -0.57 -20.58 7.37
C ARG A 136 0.04 -20.89 5.98
N GLY A 137 -0.42 -21.94 5.30
CA GLY A 137 0.04 -22.29 3.96
C GLY A 137 -0.28 -21.21 2.94
N GLU A 138 -1.53 -20.72 2.92
CA GLU A 138 -1.93 -19.61 2.04
C GLU A 138 -1.14 -18.33 2.33
N PHE A 139 -0.83 -18.05 3.60
CA PHE A 139 0.05 -16.93 3.97
C PHE A 139 1.46 -17.08 3.41
N ASN A 140 2.04 -18.28 3.48
CA ASN A 140 3.35 -18.55 2.91
C ASN A 140 3.36 -18.44 1.38
N ASP A 141 2.32 -18.98 0.72
CA ASP A 141 2.13 -18.87 -0.73
C ASP A 141 2.06 -17.39 -1.17
N LEU A 142 1.20 -16.59 -0.53
CA LEU A 142 1.06 -15.15 -0.83
C LEU A 142 2.39 -14.40 -0.65
N LEU A 143 3.07 -14.63 0.46
CA LEU A 143 4.34 -13.99 0.75
C LEU A 143 5.43 -14.37 -0.26
N LYS A 144 5.50 -15.64 -0.68
CA LYS A 144 6.44 -16.06 -1.73
C LYS A 144 6.19 -15.32 -3.03
N PHE A 145 4.93 -15.23 -3.45
CA PHE A 145 4.57 -14.47 -4.64
C PHE A 145 5.00 -13.00 -4.55
N VAL A 146 4.71 -12.32 -3.42
CA VAL A 146 5.11 -10.92 -3.21
C VAL A 146 6.64 -10.75 -3.25
N MET A 147 7.38 -11.64 -2.60
CA MET A 147 8.84 -11.58 -2.54
C MET A 147 9.51 -11.86 -3.88
N GLU A 148 8.99 -12.83 -4.66
CA GLU A 148 9.55 -13.19 -5.96
C GLU A 148 9.11 -12.24 -7.08
N THR A 149 7.92 -11.65 -7.00
CA THR A 149 7.46 -10.60 -7.94
C THR A 149 8.41 -9.40 -7.96
N ARG A 150 9.05 -9.09 -6.84
CA ARG A 150 10.07 -8.05 -6.75
C ARG A 150 11.41 -8.43 -7.39
N LYS A 151 11.71 -9.72 -7.56
CA LYS A 151 13.01 -10.16 -8.13
C LYS A 151 13.01 -10.16 -9.67
N ARG A 152 11.85 -9.94 -10.29
CA ARG A 152 11.67 -9.99 -11.74
C ARG A 152 11.79 -8.59 -12.35
#